data_AF-A0A945CG37-F1
#
_entry.id   AF-A0A945CG37-F1
#
_cell.length_a   1.000
_cell.length_b   1.000
_cell.length_c   1.000
_cell.angle_alpha   90.00
_cell.angle_beta   90.00
_cell.angle_gamma   90.00
#
_symmetry.space_group_name_H-M   'P 1'
#
loop_
_entity.id
_entity.type
_entity.pdbx_description
1 polymer ?
#
loop_
_entity_poly.entity_id
_entity_poly.type
_entity_poly.pdbx_seq_one_letter_code
_entity_poly.pdbx_strand_id
1 'polypeptide(L)'
;MHSFPLVEVSGSSREMGFQHGAQATPLIHKYLLWIEKSTGKDRGELGRRALAFQPAMESLSPLFVEEVRGLAEGAGISFAEAMICQVRGEAARAPLNEGGTAFAEGCTAFAFTGSATRAGVPLAGQNQDLPPEFSDVGILLHVKPDDGRPRAITFTFAGQ
;
A
#
# COMPACT_ATOMS: atom_id res chain seq x y z
N MET A 1 -17.56 10.52 11.22
CA MET A 1 -17.33 9.09 10.90
C MET A 1 -16.48 9.07 9.66
N HIS A 2 -15.24 8.55 9.72
CA HIS A 2 -14.44 8.37 8.52
C HIS A 2 -15.01 7.16 7.77
N SER A 3 -15.45 7.36 6.54
CA SER A 3 -15.88 6.29 5.65
C SER A 3 -14.74 6.01 4.67
N PHE A 4 -14.20 4.80 4.68
CA PHE A 4 -13.18 4.39 3.72
C PHE A 4 -13.83 4.01 2.39
N PRO A 5 -13.42 4.61 1.26
CA PRO A 5 -13.95 4.25 -0.05
C PRO A 5 -13.68 2.77 -0.37
N LEU A 6 -14.68 2.09 -0.91
CA LEU A 6 -14.52 0.76 -1.49
C LEU A 6 -13.99 0.92 -2.93
N VAL A 7 -12.80 0.39 -3.19
CA VAL A 7 -12.19 0.30 -4.51
C VAL A 7 -12.28 -1.16 -4.94
N GLU A 8 -13.00 -1.41 -6.02
CA GLU A 8 -13.13 -2.76 -6.57
C GLU A 8 -12.32 -2.89 -7.84
N VAL A 9 -11.49 -3.93 -7.93
CA VAL A 9 -10.61 -4.17 -9.07
C VAL A 9 -10.69 -5.62 -9.52
N SER A 10 -10.56 -5.86 -10.82
CA SER A 10 -10.61 -7.22 -11.40
C SER A 10 -9.79 -7.37 -12.67
N GLY A 11 -9.41 -8.60 -13.00
CA GLY A 11 -8.64 -8.93 -14.20
C GLY A 11 -7.18 -9.26 -13.89
N SER A 12 -6.32 -9.04 -14.87
CA SER A 12 -4.87 -9.19 -14.73
C SER A 12 -4.29 -8.19 -13.71
N SER A 13 -3.08 -8.45 -13.22
CA SER A 13 -2.41 -7.52 -12.29
C SER A 13 -2.28 -6.10 -12.85
N ARG A 14 -1.97 -5.93 -14.14
CA ARG A 14 -1.91 -4.59 -14.75
C ARG A 14 -3.27 -3.90 -14.79
N GLU A 15 -4.33 -4.61 -15.15
CA GLU A 15 -5.69 -4.06 -15.18
C GLU A 15 -6.18 -3.70 -13.78
N MET A 16 -5.90 -4.54 -12.78
CA MET A 16 -6.23 -4.26 -11.38
C MET A 16 -5.47 -3.03 -10.87
N GLY A 17 -4.18 -2.92 -11.18
CA GLY A 17 -3.38 -1.74 -10.89
C GLY A 17 -3.99 -0.48 -11.51
N PHE A 18 -4.32 -0.52 -12.81
CA PHE A 18 -4.95 0.60 -13.51
C PHE A 18 -6.27 1.02 -12.85
N GLN A 19 -7.13 0.07 -12.52
CA GLN A 19 -8.41 0.33 -11.88
C GLN A 19 -8.24 0.94 -10.48
N HIS A 20 -7.26 0.46 -9.70
CA HIS A 20 -6.91 1.05 -8.40
C HIS A 20 -6.45 2.51 -8.59
N GLY A 21 -5.49 2.75 -9.49
CA GLY A 21 -4.94 4.08 -9.76
C GLY A 21 -6.01 5.09 -10.18
N ALA A 22 -6.89 4.67 -11.10
CA ALA A 22 -7.95 5.51 -11.65
C ALA A 22 -9.04 5.84 -10.62
N GLN A 23 -9.40 4.89 -9.76
CA GLN A 23 -10.44 5.11 -8.73
C GLN A 23 -9.93 5.91 -7.52
N ALA A 24 -8.64 5.83 -7.22
CA ALA A 24 -8.06 6.42 -6.02
C ALA A 24 -7.13 7.62 -6.30
N THR A 25 -7.12 8.17 -7.53
CA THR A 25 -6.17 9.21 -7.96
C THR A 25 -6.02 10.36 -6.94
N PRO A 26 -7.10 11.01 -6.43
CA PRO A 26 -6.94 12.11 -5.48
C PRO A 26 -6.27 11.68 -4.15
N LEU A 27 -6.56 10.45 -3.70
CA LEU A 27 -6.00 9.89 -2.47
C LEU A 27 -4.53 9.50 -2.66
N ILE A 28 -4.16 8.97 -3.82
CA ILE A 28 -2.77 8.65 -4.19
C ILE A 28 -1.92 9.93 -4.20
N HIS A 29 -2.40 11.01 -4.82
CA HIS A 29 -1.69 12.29 -4.79
C HIS A 29 -1.55 12.86 -3.37
N LYS A 30 -2.59 12.75 -2.55
CA LYS A 30 -2.54 13.14 -1.13
C LYS A 30 -1.53 12.31 -0.36
N TYR A 31 -1.47 11.00 -0.63
CA TYR A 31 -0.55 10.10 0.02
C TYR A 31 0.90 10.41 -0.36
N LEU A 32 1.21 10.59 -1.65
CA LEU A 32 2.54 10.99 -2.10
C LEU A 32 2.99 12.32 -1.49
N LEU A 33 2.10 13.32 -1.43
CA LEU A 33 2.39 14.61 -0.78
C LEU A 33 2.68 14.45 0.71
N TRP A 34 1.96 13.56 1.39
CA TRP A 34 2.19 13.26 2.79
C TRP A 34 3.56 12.58 2.99
N ILE A 35 3.95 11.64 2.13
CA ILE A 35 5.27 10.98 2.18
C ILE A 35 6.38 12.03 2.04
N GLU A 36 6.30 12.94 1.07
CA GLU A 36 7.30 14.00 0.90
C GLU A 36 7.42 14.89 2.15
N LYS A 37 6.29 15.34 2.69
CA LYS A 37 6.27 16.23 3.86
C LYS A 37 6.77 15.55 5.13
N SER A 38 6.39 14.29 5.36
CA SER A 38 6.76 13.54 6.56
C SER A 38 8.22 13.10 6.55
N THR A 39 8.81 12.90 5.37
CA THR A 39 10.21 12.47 5.23
C THR A 39 11.18 13.64 5.00
N GLY A 40 10.68 14.80 4.57
CA GLY A 40 11.50 15.93 4.16
C GLY A 40 12.31 15.68 2.88
N LYS A 41 11.94 14.67 2.09
CA LYS A 41 12.63 14.28 0.84
C LYS A 41 11.74 14.57 -0.36
N ASP A 42 12.34 15.00 -1.46
CA ASP A 42 11.61 15.21 -2.71
C ASP A 42 11.29 13.88 -3.41
N ARG A 43 10.22 13.89 -4.23
CA ARG A 43 9.81 12.74 -5.07
C ARG A 43 10.92 12.13 -5.92
N GLY A 44 11.88 12.92 -6.42
CA GLY A 44 12.95 12.42 -7.25
C GLY A 44 13.93 11.54 -6.45
N GLU A 45 14.32 11.99 -5.26
CA GLU A 45 15.11 11.18 -4.33
C GLU A 45 14.36 9.92 -3.89
N LEU A 46 13.11 10.07 -3.44
CA LEU A 46 12.29 8.95 -2.98
C LEU A 46 12.06 7.92 -4.10
N GLY A 47 11.75 8.39 -5.31
CA GLY A 47 11.52 7.54 -6.48
C GLY A 47 12.76 6.76 -6.89
N ARG A 48 13.94 7.40 -6.91
CA ARG A 48 15.21 6.72 -7.19
C ARG A 48 15.52 5.63 -6.15
N ARG A 49 15.25 5.89 -4.86
CA ARG A 49 15.40 4.89 -3.80
C ARG A 49 14.39 3.75 -3.94
N ALA A 50 13.14 4.07 -4.25
CA ALA A 50 12.08 3.08 -4.44
C ALA A 50 12.38 2.14 -5.62
N LEU A 51 12.89 2.68 -6.73
CA LEU A 51 13.26 1.90 -7.91
C LEU A 51 14.40 0.89 -7.64
N ALA A 52 15.23 1.11 -6.62
CA ALA A 52 16.25 0.14 -6.22
C ALA A 52 15.66 -1.20 -5.75
N PHE A 53 14.38 -1.22 -5.34
CA PHE A 53 13.65 -2.42 -4.93
C PHE A 53 12.98 -3.15 -6.10
N GLN A 54 12.87 -2.54 -7.28
CA GLN A 54 12.22 -3.16 -8.44
C GLN A 54 12.81 -4.54 -8.78
N PRO A 55 14.14 -4.76 -8.86
CA PRO A 55 14.68 -6.07 -9.21
C PRO A 55 14.30 -7.17 -8.20
N ALA A 56 14.25 -6.85 -6.91
CA ALA A 56 13.83 -7.79 -5.87
C ALA A 56 12.33 -8.12 -5.99
N MET A 57 11.51 -7.11 -6.26
CA MET A 57 10.07 -7.28 -6.47
C MET A 57 9.77 -8.13 -7.71
N GLU A 58 10.48 -7.89 -8.81
CA GLU A 58 10.35 -8.65 -10.07
C GLU A 58 10.79 -10.11 -9.93
N SER A 59 11.87 -10.34 -9.18
CA SER A 59 12.36 -11.69 -8.85
C SER A 59 11.36 -12.50 -8.01
N LEU A 60 10.65 -11.84 -7.08
CA LEU A 60 9.58 -12.47 -6.28
C LEU A 60 8.36 -12.78 -7.14
N SER A 61 7.90 -11.80 -7.93
CA SER A 61 6.84 -11.99 -8.90
C SER A 61 6.81 -10.84 -9.90
N PRO A 62 6.92 -11.11 -11.22
CA PRO A 62 6.78 -10.06 -12.23
C PRO A 62 5.38 -9.42 -12.23
N LEU A 63 4.36 -10.13 -11.71
CA LEU A 63 3.00 -9.61 -11.60
C LEU A 63 2.90 -8.41 -10.65
N PHE A 64 3.75 -8.32 -9.62
CA PHE A 64 3.79 -7.14 -8.76
C PHE A 64 4.23 -5.89 -9.53
N VAL A 65 5.24 -6.03 -10.39
CA VAL A 65 5.71 -4.92 -11.22
C VAL A 65 4.63 -4.49 -12.22
N GLU A 66 3.93 -5.45 -12.84
CA GLU A 66 2.83 -5.14 -13.74
C GLU A 66 1.67 -4.42 -13.04
N GLU A 67 1.35 -4.80 -11.80
CA GLU A 67 0.35 -4.10 -10.99
C GLU A 67 0.75 -2.65 -10.69
N VAL A 68 2.01 -2.42 -10.34
CA VAL A 68 2.55 -1.06 -10.10
C VAL A 68 2.59 -0.23 -11.40
N ARG A 69 2.87 -0.85 -12.56
CA ARG A 69 2.76 -0.17 -13.86
C ARG A 69 1.33 0.26 -14.15
N GLY A 70 0.37 -0.65 -13.95
CA GLY A 70 -1.04 -0.34 -14.06
C GLY A 70 -1.43 0.81 -13.12
N LEU A 71 -1.01 0.76 -11.86
CA LEU A 71 -1.26 1.80 -10.87
C LEU A 71 -0.77 3.17 -11.35
N ALA A 72 0.45 3.24 -11.88
CA ALA A 72 1.02 4.45 -12.42
C ALA A 72 0.19 5.03 -13.58
N GLU A 73 -0.21 4.17 -14.53
CA GLU A 73 -1.04 4.52 -15.68
C GLU A 73 -2.42 5.02 -15.25
N GLY A 74 -3.09 4.31 -14.34
CA GLY A 74 -4.43 4.65 -13.87
C GLY A 74 -4.45 5.95 -13.06
N ALA A 75 -3.42 6.19 -12.24
CA ALA A 75 -3.33 7.40 -11.42
C ALA A 75 -2.71 8.60 -12.16
N GLY A 76 -2.19 8.41 -13.38
CA GLY A 76 -1.50 9.48 -14.11
C GLY A 76 -0.21 9.96 -13.43
N ILE A 77 0.50 9.07 -12.75
CA ILE A 77 1.77 9.35 -12.06
C ILE A 77 2.91 8.58 -12.73
N SER A 78 4.16 8.95 -12.43
CA SER A 78 5.31 8.18 -12.90
C SER A 78 5.38 6.81 -12.24
N PHE A 79 5.98 5.84 -12.93
CA PHE A 79 6.26 4.52 -12.34
C PHE A 79 7.11 4.62 -11.05
N ALA A 80 8.03 5.60 -10.99
CA ALA A 80 8.82 5.86 -9.80
C ALA A 80 7.95 6.31 -8.62
N GLU A 81 6.96 7.18 -8.85
CA GLU A 81 6.00 7.58 -7.82
C GLU A 81 5.11 6.43 -7.37
N ALA A 82 4.65 5.58 -8.30
CA ALA A 82 3.89 4.38 -7.94
C ALA A 82 4.72 3.43 -7.06
N MET A 83 6.02 3.27 -7.36
CA MET A 83 6.94 2.51 -6.51
C MET A 83 7.14 3.14 -5.12
N ILE A 84 7.12 4.47 -4.98
CA ILE A 84 7.20 5.13 -3.66
C ILE A 84 6.08 4.64 -2.74
N CYS A 85 4.85 4.48 -3.26
CA CYS A 85 3.72 4.02 -2.46
C CYS A 85 3.92 2.61 -1.89
N GLN A 86 4.67 1.75 -2.59
CA GLN A 86 4.92 0.35 -2.25
C GLN A 86 6.01 0.19 -1.19
N VAL A 87 7.04 1.03 -1.23
CA VAL A 87 8.23 0.92 -0.37
C VAL A 87 8.51 2.20 0.40
N ARG A 88 7.46 2.92 0.83
CA ARG A 88 7.60 4.24 1.48
C ARG A 88 8.54 4.21 2.69
N GLY A 89 8.50 3.15 3.50
CA GLY A 89 9.34 2.99 4.68
C GLY A 89 10.82 2.88 4.30
N GLU A 90 11.11 2.06 3.31
CA GLU A 90 12.46 1.77 2.82
C GLU A 90 13.01 2.94 2.01
N ALA A 91 12.19 3.60 1.19
CA ALA A 91 12.56 4.79 0.44
C ALA A 91 12.84 5.99 1.37
N ALA A 92 12.11 6.10 2.48
CA ALA A 92 12.30 7.14 3.49
C ALA A 92 13.57 6.93 4.32
N ARG A 93 13.92 5.68 4.63
CA ARG A 93 15.12 5.35 5.40
C ARG A 93 16.38 5.83 4.68
N ALA A 94 17.19 6.62 5.37
CA ALA A 94 18.56 6.88 4.95
C ALA A 94 19.39 5.58 5.02
N PRO A 95 20.58 5.48 4.38
CA PRO A 95 21.48 4.36 4.63
C PRO A 95 21.63 4.16 6.14
N LEU A 96 21.78 2.91 6.60
CA LEU A 96 21.75 2.44 8.00
C LEU A 96 22.56 3.27 9.03
N ASN A 97 23.38 4.21 8.58
CA ASN A 97 24.29 5.05 9.35
C ASN A 97 23.79 6.49 9.59
N GLU A 98 22.69 6.90 8.96
CA GLU A 98 22.06 8.20 9.20
C GLU A 98 20.74 7.95 9.92
N GLY A 99 20.64 8.42 11.17
CA GLY A 99 19.50 8.20 12.08
C GLY A 99 18.19 8.83 11.58
N GLY A 100 17.65 8.30 10.49
CA GLY A 100 16.37 8.69 9.94
C GLY A 100 15.26 8.34 10.91
N THR A 101 14.32 9.26 11.08
CA THR A 101 13.12 9.05 11.88
C THR A 101 12.29 7.95 11.23
N ALA A 102 12.22 6.77 11.87
CA ALA A 102 11.21 5.80 11.53
C ALA A 102 9.84 6.45 11.67
N PHE A 103 8.92 6.15 10.74
CA PHE A 103 7.52 6.49 10.93
C PHE A 103 7.07 5.94 12.29
N ALA A 104 6.41 6.76 13.10
CA ALA A 104 5.82 6.31 14.35
C ALA A 104 4.61 5.43 14.00
N GLU A 105 4.87 4.16 13.76
CA GLU A 105 3.88 3.14 13.43
C GLU A 105 3.88 2.09 14.54
N GLY A 106 2.69 1.64 14.93
CA GLY A 106 2.47 0.60 15.91
C GLY A 106 1.35 -0.34 15.47
N CYS A 107 1.40 -1.58 15.95
CA CYS A 107 0.28 -2.50 15.82
C CYS A 107 0.26 -3.46 17.00
N THR A 108 -0.95 -3.87 17.35
CA THR A 108 -1.31 -4.90 18.32
C THR A 108 -2.28 -5.81 17.60
N ALA A 109 -1.90 -7.07 17.45
CA ALA A 109 -2.72 -8.10 16.82
C ALA A 109 -3.08 -9.18 17.84
N PHE A 110 -4.23 -9.82 17.65
CA PHE A 110 -4.66 -10.96 18.45
C PHE A 110 -5.22 -12.07 17.57
N ALA A 111 -5.16 -13.30 18.08
CA ALA A 111 -5.86 -14.45 17.54
C ALA A 111 -6.34 -15.35 18.68
N PHE A 112 -7.62 -15.69 18.69
CA PHE A 112 -8.25 -16.61 19.63
C PHE A 112 -8.86 -17.77 18.87
N THR A 113 -8.72 -19.00 19.38
CA THR A 113 -9.26 -20.21 18.76
C THR A 113 -9.82 -21.19 19.79
N GLY A 114 -10.58 -22.19 19.37
CA GLY A 114 -11.07 -23.27 20.23
C GLY A 114 -11.84 -22.75 21.44
N SER A 115 -11.48 -23.24 22.63
CA SER A 115 -12.15 -22.89 23.90
C SER A 115 -12.01 -21.41 24.30
N ALA A 116 -11.10 -20.65 23.69
CA ALA A 116 -11.00 -19.20 23.90
C ALA A 116 -12.11 -18.41 23.18
N THR A 117 -12.93 -19.05 22.35
CA THR A 117 -14.01 -18.43 21.57
C THR A 117 -15.36 -19.09 21.86
N ARG A 118 -16.45 -18.31 21.92
CA ARG A 118 -17.80 -18.82 22.27
C ARG A 118 -18.27 -19.94 21.34
N ALA A 119 -17.97 -19.84 20.05
CA ALA A 119 -18.42 -20.77 19.02
C ALA A 119 -17.36 -21.80 18.60
N GLY A 120 -16.17 -21.79 19.21
CA GLY A 120 -15.01 -22.55 18.72
C GLY A 120 -14.42 -22.04 17.39
N VAL A 121 -14.98 -20.98 16.81
CA VAL A 121 -14.57 -20.38 15.54
C VAL A 121 -13.42 -19.38 15.78
N PRO A 122 -12.33 -19.42 15.00
CA PRO A 122 -11.24 -18.47 15.11
C PRO A 122 -11.70 -17.00 15.00
N LEU A 123 -11.20 -16.17 15.91
CA LEU A 123 -11.32 -14.71 15.86
C LEU A 123 -9.92 -14.12 15.78
N ALA A 124 -9.69 -13.22 14.84
CA ALA A 124 -8.45 -12.49 14.71
C ALA A 124 -8.73 -11.02 14.36
N GLY A 125 -7.81 -10.15 14.74
CA GLY A 125 -7.91 -8.73 14.46
C GLY A 125 -6.64 -8.00 14.88
N GLN A 126 -6.54 -6.75 14.46
CA GLN A 126 -5.46 -5.87 14.83
C GLN A 126 -5.96 -4.42 14.88
N ASN A 127 -5.27 -3.57 15.64
CA ASN A 127 -5.24 -2.15 15.38
C ASN A 127 -4.11 -1.82 14.40
N GLN A 128 -4.11 -0.57 13.92
CA GLN A 128 -3.03 -0.01 13.13
C GLN A 128 -2.83 1.43 13.62
N ASP A 129 -1.82 1.61 14.46
CA ASP A 129 -1.54 2.87 15.15
C ASP A 129 -0.63 3.71 14.24
N LEU A 130 -1.23 4.72 13.61
CA LEU A 130 -0.58 5.59 12.64
C LEU A 130 -0.92 7.07 12.91
N PRO A 131 -0.15 8.01 12.35
CA PRO A 131 -0.54 9.41 12.31
C PRO A 131 -1.97 9.60 11.76
N PRO A 132 -2.79 10.52 12.34
CA PRO A 132 -4.19 10.70 11.96
C PRO A 132 -4.43 10.91 10.46
N GLU A 133 -3.46 11.47 9.74
CA GLU A 133 -3.51 11.75 8.31
C GLU A 133 -3.68 10.47 7.47
N PHE A 134 -3.30 9.29 7.97
CA PHE A 134 -3.53 8.02 7.27
C PHE A 134 -5.02 7.69 7.14
N SER A 135 -5.87 8.19 8.04
CA SER A 135 -7.32 8.04 7.92
C SER A 135 -7.90 8.74 6.68
N ASP A 136 -7.17 9.71 6.13
CA ASP A 136 -7.59 10.46 4.95
C ASP A 136 -7.21 9.78 3.62
N VAL A 137 -6.37 8.74 3.66
CA VAL A 137 -5.88 8.03 2.46
C VAL A 137 -6.17 6.53 2.52
N GLY A 138 -6.81 6.06 3.58
CA GLY A 138 -7.26 4.67 3.73
C GLY A 138 -8.40 4.32 2.78
N ILE A 139 -8.35 3.10 2.23
CA ILE A 139 -9.37 2.52 1.35
C ILE A 139 -9.66 1.07 1.76
N LEU A 140 -10.82 0.56 1.35
CA LEU A 140 -11.07 -0.88 1.28
C LEU A 140 -10.82 -1.33 -0.16
N LEU A 141 -9.80 -2.14 -0.40
CA LEU A 141 -9.48 -2.67 -1.73
C LEU A 141 -10.01 -4.10 -1.85
N HIS A 142 -10.93 -4.32 -2.80
CA HIS A 142 -11.49 -5.63 -3.13
C HIS A 142 -10.90 -6.12 -4.46
N VAL A 143 -9.94 -7.04 -4.38
CA VAL A 143 -9.22 -7.60 -5.52
C VAL A 143 -9.90 -8.88 -6.04
N LYS A 144 -10.07 -8.96 -7.37
CA LYS A 144 -10.75 -10.07 -8.06
C LYS A 144 -9.89 -10.55 -9.25
N PRO A 145 -8.73 -11.16 -9.02
CA PRO A 145 -7.87 -11.66 -10.08
C PRO A 145 -8.57 -12.75 -10.91
N ASP A 146 -8.17 -12.87 -12.17
CA ASP A 146 -8.70 -13.84 -13.16
C ASP A 146 -7.76 -15.02 -13.45
N ASP A 147 -6.63 -15.09 -12.75
CA ASP A 147 -5.54 -16.08 -12.93
C ASP A 147 -5.53 -17.19 -11.87
N GLY A 148 -6.62 -17.34 -11.13
CA GLY A 148 -6.78 -18.37 -10.08
C GLY A 148 -6.26 -17.97 -8.70
N ARG A 149 -5.65 -16.79 -8.55
CA ARG A 149 -5.39 -16.20 -7.22
C ARG A 149 -6.71 -15.99 -6.45
N PRO A 150 -6.69 -16.03 -5.10
CA PRO A 150 -7.90 -15.81 -4.32
C PRO A 150 -8.38 -14.36 -4.42
N ARG A 151 -9.69 -14.18 -4.32
CA ARG A 151 -10.28 -12.86 -4.09
C ARG A 151 -10.02 -12.45 -2.64
N ALA A 152 -9.72 -11.19 -2.41
CA ALA A 152 -9.48 -10.66 -1.08
C ALA A 152 -10.06 -9.25 -0.94
N ILE A 153 -10.47 -8.92 0.28
CA ILE A 153 -10.75 -7.54 0.67
C ILE A 153 -9.75 -7.14 1.75
N THR A 154 -9.10 -6.00 1.58
CA THR A 154 -8.12 -5.49 2.53
C THR A 154 -8.36 -4.02 2.83
N PHE A 155 -8.07 -3.62 4.07
CA PHE A 155 -7.84 -2.21 4.37
C PHE A 155 -6.40 -1.89 3.97
N THR A 156 -6.21 -0.90 3.12
CA THR A 156 -4.89 -0.45 2.64
C THR A 156 -4.89 1.08 2.47
N PHE A 157 -3.75 1.64 2.09
CA PHE A 157 -3.65 3.04 1.69
C PHE A 157 -3.72 3.15 0.17
N ALA A 158 -4.34 4.22 -0.32
CA ALA A 158 -4.44 4.46 -1.75
C ALA A 158 -3.06 4.41 -2.43
N GLY A 159 -2.95 3.58 -3.46
CA GLY A 159 -1.70 3.32 -4.19
C GLY A 159 -0.79 2.26 -3.57
N GLN A 160 -1.21 1.61 -2.49
CA GLN A 160 -0.49 0.53 -1.82
C GLN A 160 -1.16 -0.82 -2.09
#